data_AF-A0A2G2Y769-F1
#
_entry.id   AF-A0A2G2Y769-F1
#
_cell.length_a   1.000
_cell.length_b   1.000
_cell.length_c   1.000
_cell.angle_alpha   90.00
_cell.angle_beta   90.00
_cell.angle_gamma   90.00
#
_symmetry.space_group_name_H-M   'P 1'
#
loop_
_entity.id
_entity.type
_entity.pdbx_description
1 polymer ?
#
loop_
_entity_poly.entity_id
_entity_poly.type
_entity_poly.pdbx_seq_one_letter_code
_entity_poly.pdbx_strand_id
1 'polypeptide(L)'
;MIDSKSVVSQVQALQVIIHNLLAEAAIIEKLPPIWRDFKNYLNHKHKEITVEDIIVRLRIEEDNKAAERRSKGNSTINEAHIVENNQNNSKKRKKAEQESHQPKKKFKGKCFNCGKMVHKSTNCRAP
;
A
#
# COMPACT_ATOMS: atom_id res chain seq x y z
N MET A 1 -29.91 11.13 42.71
CA MET A 1 -30.39 9.75 42.49
C MET A 1 -29.16 8.91 42.23
N ILE A 2 -28.74 8.08 43.19
CA ILE A 2 -27.60 7.15 43.01
C ILE A 2 -28.10 6.06 42.08
N ASP A 3 -27.38 5.79 40.99
CA ASP A 3 -27.75 4.81 39.97
C ASP A 3 -27.91 3.43 40.65
N SER A 4 -29.14 2.95 40.84
CA SER A 4 -29.51 1.79 41.67
C SER A 4 -29.13 0.44 41.04
N LYS A 5 -28.10 0.39 40.19
CA LYS A 5 -27.68 -0.83 39.49
C LYS A 5 -26.99 -1.78 40.47
N SER A 6 -27.52 -2.99 40.59
CA SER A 6 -26.91 -4.04 41.41
C SER A 6 -25.46 -4.32 40.97
N VAL A 7 -24.62 -4.75 41.91
CA VAL A 7 -23.23 -5.16 41.60
C VAL A 7 -23.21 -6.26 40.54
N VAL A 8 -24.15 -7.21 40.58
CA VAL A 8 -24.28 -8.28 39.58
C VAL A 8 -24.52 -7.72 38.19
N SER A 9 -25.40 -6.72 38.05
CA SER A 9 -25.69 -6.07 36.76
C SER A 9 -24.47 -5.34 36.21
N GLN A 10 -23.66 -4.73 37.08
CA GLN A 10 -22.41 -4.08 36.67
C GLN A 10 -21.37 -5.10 36.18
N VAL A 11 -21.22 -6.22 36.89
CA VAL A 11 -20.32 -7.32 36.50
C VAL A 11 -20.75 -7.93 35.16
N GLN A 12 -22.04 -8.15 34.95
CA GLN A 12 -22.57 -8.64 33.68
C GLN A 12 -22.29 -7.67 32.52
N ALA A 13 -22.45 -6.37 32.73
CA ALA A 13 -22.11 -5.36 31.72
C ALA A 13 -20.61 -5.40 31.35
N LEU A 14 -19.73 -5.50 32.35
CA LEU A 14 -18.28 -5.65 32.12
C LEU A 14 -17.94 -6.94 31.38
N GLN A 15 -18.60 -8.05 31.72
CA GLN A 15 -18.39 -9.33 31.05
C GLN A 15 -18.71 -9.24 29.55
N VAL A 16 -19.80 -8.57 29.18
CA VAL A 16 -20.16 -8.35 27.77
C VAL A 16 -19.08 -7.53 27.05
N ILE A 17 -18.60 -6.45 27.66
CA ILE A 17 -17.53 -5.62 27.07
C ILE A 17 -16.25 -6.43 26.88
N ILE A 18 -15.83 -7.21 27.90
CA ILE A 18 -14.64 -8.05 27.82
C ILE A 18 -14.78 -9.09 26.70
N HIS A 19 -15.93 -9.76 26.61
CA HIS A 19 -16.17 -10.72 25.54
C HIS A 19 -16.10 -10.09 24.16
N ASN A 20 -16.67 -8.90 23.96
CA ASN A 20 -16.60 -8.19 22.69
C ASN A 20 -15.15 -7.83 22.32
N LEU A 21 -14.39 -7.25 23.25
CA LEU A 21 -12.98 -6.90 23.03
C LEU A 21 -12.12 -8.13 22.70
N LEU A 22 -12.33 -9.25 23.41
CA LEU A 22 -11.64 -10.51 23.12
C LEU A 22 -12.03 -11.07 21.76
N ALA A 23 -13.31 -11.01 21.39
CA ALA A 23 -13.79 -11.47 20.09
C ALA A 23 -13.18 -10.65 18.95
N GLU A 24 -13.14 -9.33 19.06
CA GLU A 24 -12.52 -8.43 18.08
C GLU A 24 -11.03 -8.78 17.88
N ALA A 25 -10.28 -8.87 18.98
CA ALA A 25 -8.86 -9.23 18.94
C ALA A 25 -8.63 -10.61 18.31
N ALA A 26 -9.42 -11.62 18.71
CA ALA A 26 -9.33 -12.97 18.20
C ALA A 26 -9.61 -13.04 16.69
N ILE A 27 -10.63 -12.33 16.19
CA ILE A 27 -10.93 -12.28 14.76
C ILE A 27 -9.74 -11.72 13.99
N ILE A 28 -9.19 -10.58 14.43
CA ILE A 28 -8.04 -9.93 13.77
C ILE A 28 -6.81 -10.84 13.79
N GLU A 29 -6.55 -11.54 14.90
CA GLU A 29 -5.43 -12.46 15.02
C GLU A 29 -5.55 -13.63 14.04
N LYS A 30 -6.75 -14.23 13.92
CA LYS A 30 -7.01 -15.39 13.05
C LYS A 30 -6.98 -15.10 11.54
N LEU A 31 -6.99 -13.83 11.12
CA LEU A 31 -6.90 -13.52 9.69
C LEU A 31 -5.52 -13.92 9.11
N PRO A 32 -5.47 -14.49 7.90
CA PRO A 32 -4.21 -14.90 7.26
C PRO A 32 -3.25 -13.72 6.99
N PRO A 33 -1.94 -13.98 6.75
CA PRO A 33 -0.95 -12.94 6.47
C PRO A 33 -1.27 -12.03 5.27
N ILE A 34 -1.98 -12.55 4.26
CA ILE A 34 -2.42 -11.78 3.08
C ILE A 34 -3.41 -10.64 3.42
N TRP A 35 -3.95 -10.65 4.65
CA TRP A 35 -4.84 -9.62 5.17
C TRP A 35 -4.10 -8.55 5.99
N ARG A 36 -2.77 -8.49 5.95
CA ARG A 36 -1.95 -7.52 6.70
C ARG A 36 -2.44 -6.08 6.55
N ASP A 37 -2.72 -5.65 5.32
CA ASP A 37 -3.11 -4.26 5.06
C ASP A 37 -4.51 -3.96 5.64
N PHE A 38 -5.40 -4.97 5.64
CA PHE A 38 -6.69 -4.89 6.31
C PHE A 38 -6.54 -4.87 7.85
N LYS A 39 -5.64 -5.67 8.43
CA LYS A 39 -5.32 -5.59 9.87
C LYS A 39 -4.84 -4.20 10.25
N ASN A 40 -3.93 -3.63 9.45
CA ASN A 40 -3.43 -2.27 9.66
C ASN A 40 -4.57 -1.24 9.56
N TYR A 41 -5.46 -1.39 8.58
CA TYR A 41 -6.65 -0.55 8.45
C TYR A 41 -7.54 -0.59 9.70
N LEU A 42 -7.80 -1.78 10.26
CA LEU A 42 -8.57 -1.93 11.49
C LEU A 42 -7.87 -1.25 12.68
N ASN A 43 -6.56 -1.46 12.84
CA ASN A 43 -5.78 -0.85 13.92
C ASN A 43 -5.71 0.69 13.86
N HIS A 44 -5.69 1.26 12.65
CA HIS A 44 -5.60 2.72 12.47
C HIS A 44 -6.95 3.42 12.50
N LYS A 45 -8.07 2.67 12.46
CA LYS A 45 -9.39 3.29 12.57
C LYS A 45 -9.68 3.60 14.04
N HIS A 46 -9.52 4.86 14.41
CA HIS A 46 -9.76 5.40 15.76
C HIS A 46 -11.25 5.39 16.22
N LYS A 47 -12.15 4.67 15.54
CA LYS A 47 -13.55 4.50 15.95
C LYS A 47 -13.70 3.16 16.67
N GLU A 48 -14.56 3.09 17.68
CA GLU A 48 -15.05 1.81 18.19
C GLU A 48 -15.62 1.02 17.00
N ILE A 49 -15.00 -0.11 16.67
CA ILE A 49 -15.44 -1.02 15.63
C ILE A 49 -16.02 -2.22 16.36
N THR A 50 -17.32 -2.46 16.26
CA THR A 50 -17.94 -3.66 16.85
C THR A 50 -17.63 -4.90 16.01
N VAL A 51 -17.82 -6.08 16.60
CA VAL A 51 -17.67 -7.37 15.91
C VAL A 51 -18.50 -7.44 14.62
N GLU A 52 -19.74 -6.96 14.62
CA GLU A 52 -20.61 -6.91 13.43
C GLU A 52 -19.99 -6.05 12.33
N ASP A 53 -19.42 -4.92 12.73
CA ASP A 53 -18.75 -3.96 11.88
C ASP A 53 -17.48 -4.57 11.23
N ILE A 54 -16.73 -5.38 11.98
CA ILE A 54 -15.61 -6.18 11.45
C ILE A 54 -16.12 -7.18 10.41
N ILE A 55 -17.20 -7.92 10.73
CA ILE A 55 -17.76 -8.96 9.84
C ILE A 55 -18.21 -8.37 8.50
N VAL A 56 -18.94 -7.26 8.52
CA VAL A 56 -19.40 -6.59 7.29
C VAL A 56 -18.21 -6.19 6.42
N ARG A 57 -17.16 -5.61 7.01
CA ARG A 57 -15.98 -5.18 6.28
C ARG A 57 -15.14 -6.33 5.75
N LEU A 58 -15.07 -7.44 6.50
CA LEU A 58 -14.40 -8.66 6.04
C LEU A 58 -15.04 -9.19 4.75
N ARG A 59 -16.37 -9.21 4.67
CA ARG A 59 -17.08 -9.67 3.46
C ARG A 59 -16.78 -8.76 2.26
N ILE A 60 -16.82 -7.45 2.46
CA ILE A 60 -16.51 -6.47 1.40
C ILE A 60 -15.08 -6.66 0.89
N GLU A 61 -14.12 -6.79 1.80
CA GLU A 61 -12.72 -6.96 1.44
C GLU A 61 -12.45 -8.33 0.76
N GLU A 62 -13.18 -9.38 1.15
CA GLU A 62 -13.13 -10.68 0.48
C GLU A 62 -13.62 -10.58 -0.97
N ASP A 63 -14.76 -9.93 -1.20
CA ASP A 63 -15.30 -9.67 -2.53
C ASP A 63 -14.35 -8.83 -3.39
N ASN A 64 -13.73 -7.79 -2.80
CA ASN A 64 -12.74 -6.96 -3.49
C ASN A 64 -11.52 -7.77 -3.94
N LYS A 65 -10.98 -8.63 -3.06
CA LYS A 65 -9.86 -9.52 -3.40
C LYS A 65 -10.25 -10.53 -4.46
N ALA A 66 -11.48 -11.05 -4.43
CA ALA A 66 -11.98 -11.94 -5.46
C ALA A 66 -12.11 -11.23 -6.82
N ALA A 67 -12.59 -9.99 -6.84
CA ALA A 67 -12.67 -9.16 -8.03
C ALA A 67 -11.28 -8.82 -8.59
N GLU A 68 -10.31 -8.47 -7.74
CA GLU A 68 -8.92 -8.20 -8.14
C GLU A 68 -8.26 -9.42 -8.79
N ARG A 69 -8.49 -10.62 -8.24
CA ARG A 69 -7.99 -11.87 -8.85
C ARG A 69 -8.58 -12.11 -10.24
N ARG A 70 -9.87 -11.83 -10.42
CA ARG A 70 -10.55 -11.96 -11.73
C ARG A 70 -10.04 -10.93 -12.73
N SER A 71 -9.84 -9.67 -12.32
CA SER A 71 -9.34 -8.62 -13.22
C SER A 71 -7.87 -8.85 -13.61
N LYS A 72 -7.04 -9.36 -12.70
CA LYS A 72 -5.63 -9.69 -12.97
C LYS A 72 -5.46 -10.85 -13.96
N GLY A 73 -6.35 -11.85 -13.93
CA GLY A 73 -6.41 -12.92 -14.94
C GLY A 73 -6.73 -12.42 -16.36
N ASN A 74 -7.35 -11.24 -16.48
CA ASN A 74 -7.70 -10.64 -17.78
C ASN A 74 -6.63 -9.65 -18.27
N SER A 75 -5.65 -9.31 -17.43
CA SER A 75 -4.62 -8.29 -17.72
C SER A 75 -3.32 -8.87 -18.28
N THR A 76 -3.19 -10.19 -18.41
CA THR A 76 -1.96 -10.85 -18.86
C THR A 76 -1.65 -10.63 -20.35
N ILE A 77 -2.45 -9.84 -21.07
CA ILE A 77 -2.22 -9.53 -22.49
C ILE A 77 -1.54 -8.15 -22.68
N ASN A 78 -1.51 -7.27 -21.66
CA ASN A 78 -0.92 -5.93 -21.78
C ASN A 78 0.16 -5.62 -20.74
N GLU A 79 0.91 -6.63 -20.31
CA GLU A 79 2.07 -6.45 -19.43
C GLU A 79 3.36 -6.21 -20.24
N ALA A 80 3.35 -5.15 -21.05
CA ALA A 80 4.58 -4.50 -21.46
C ALA A 80 4.75 -3.27 -20.55
N HIS A 81 5.74 -3.35 -19.67
CA HIS A 81 6.36 -2.22 -18.97
C HIS A 81 5.86 -1.85 -17.56
N ILE A 82 6.03 -2.74 -16.56
CA ILE A 82 6.26 -2.29 -15.18
C ILE A 82 7.50 -2.99 -14.63
N VAL A 83 8.65 -2.32 -14.76
CA VAL A 83 9.87 -2.66 -14.02
C VAL A 83 9.63 -2.31 -12.56
N GLU A 84 9.50 -3.37 -11.76
CA GLU A 84 9.56 -3.33 -10.30
C GLU A 84 10.90 -2.73 -9.86
N ASN A 85 10.87 -1.61 -9.15
CA ASN A 85 12.06 -1.08 -8.49
C ASN A 85 11.70 -0.68 -7.06
N ASN A 86 11.76 -1.67 -6.17
CA ASN A 86 11.82 -1.48 -4.73
C ASN A 86 13.06 -0.62 -4.40
N GLN A 87 12.84 0.65 -4.07
CA GLN A 87 13.89 1.52 -3.53
C GLN A 87 13.68 1.73 -2.05
N ASN A 88 14.43 0.98 -1.26
CA ASN A 88 14.76 1.33 0.10
C ASN A 88 16.18 0.83 0.44
N ASN A 89 17.04 1.81 0.77
CA ASN A 89 18.20 1.74 1.69
C ASN A 89 19.60 1.60 1.07
N SER A 90 20.15 2.76 0.68
CA SER A 90 21.47 3.31 1.07
C SER A 90 22.76 2.47 1.04
N LYS A 91 23.79 3.13 0.47
CA LYS A 91 25.26 2.96 0.62
C LYS A 91 25.88 1.88 -0.27
N LYS A 92 26.63 2.30 -1.30
CA LYS A 92 28.09 2.59 -1.20
C LYS A 92 28.66 2.79 -2.60
N ARG A 93 29.42 3.87 -2.77
CA ARG A 93 30.29 4.16 -3.93
C ARG A 93 30.98 2.92 -4.46
N LYS A 94 31.03 2.78 -5.79
CA LYS A 94 32.28 2.54 -6.53
C LYS A 94 32.12 3.02 -7.98
N LYS A 95 33.05 3.89 -8.40
CA LYS A 95 33.25 4.28 -9.79
C LYS A 95 33.63 3.03 -10.58
N ALA A 96 33.02 2.84 -11.74
CA ALA A 96 33.59 2.06 -12.82
C ALA A 96 33.23 2.79 -14.11
N GLU A 97 34.24 3.35 -14.77
CA GLU A 97 34.17 3.68 -16.19
C GLU A 97 33.82 2.38 -16.93
N GLN A 98 32.61 2.31 -17.45
CA GLN A 98 32.29 1.37 -18.51
C GLN A 98 31.86 2.18 -19.71
N GLU A 99 32.85 2.40 -20.57
CA GLU A 99 32.72 2.75 -21.96
C GLU A 99 31.82 1.70 -22.64
N SER A 100 30.51 1.93 -22.61
CA SER A 100 29.58 1.14 -23.40
C SER A 100 29.49 1.76 -24.79
N HIS A 101 30.00 1.03 -25.77
CA HIS A 101 29.75 1.26 -27.19
C HIS A 101 28.26 1.01 -27.50
N GLN A 102 27.37 1.86 -26.98
CA GLN A 102 26.02 1.97 -27.52
C GLN A 102 26.03 3.02 -28.64
N PRO A 103 25.34 2.77 -29.78
CA PRO A 103 25.16 3.80 -30.79
C PRO A 103 24.44 4.98 -30.13
N LYS A 104 25.17 6.08 -29.90
CA LYS A 104 24.64 7.29 -29.26
C LYS A 104 23.38 7.71 -30.02
N LYS A 105 22.20 7.45 -29.45
CA LYS A 105 20.94 7.94 -30.01
C LYS A 105 21.05 9.46 -30.12
N LYS A 106 21.15 9.97 -31.35
CA LYS A 106 21.26 11.41 -31.62
C LYS A 106 20.05 12.09 -31.00
N PHE A 107 20.27 13.14 -30.23
CA PHE A 107 19.19 13.93 -29.67
C PHE A 107 18.38 14.54 -30.81
N LYS A 108 17.12 14.12 -30.94
CA LYS A 108 16.21 14.52 -32.03
C LYS A 108 15.39 15.77 -31.70
N GLY A 109 15.49 16.29 -30.47
CA GLY A 109 14.79 17.49 -30.03
C GLY A 109 15.58 18.78 -30.30
N LYS A 110 14.91 19.92 -30.08
CA LYS A 110 15.54 21.24 -30.04
C LYS A 110 16.18 21.47 -28.67
N CYS A 111 17.37 22.06 -28.64
CA CYS A 111 18.00 22.51 -27.41
C CYS A 111 17.17 23.62 -26.78
N PHE A 112 16.85 23.52 -25.48
CA PHE A 112 16.05 24.56 -24.80
C PHE A 112 16.80 25.88 -24.61
N ASN A 113 18.14 25.85 -24.66
CA ASN A 113 18.96 27.04 -24.41
C ASN A 113 19.24 27.87 -25.67
N CYS A 114 19.44 27.23 -26.83
CA CYS A 114 19.79 27.92 -28.09
C CYS A 114 18.86 27.58 -29.27
N GLY A 115 17.84 26.75 -29.06
CA GLY A 115 16.89 26.34 -30.11
C GLY A 115 17.44 25.41 -31.19
N LYS A 116 18.76 25.20 -31.26
CA LYS A 116 19.41 24.36 -32.28
C LYS A 116 19.15 22.87 -32.03
N MET A 117 19.06 22.12 -33.12
CA MET A 117 18.92 20.66 -33.11
C MET A 117 20.27 19.99 -32.75
N VAL A 118 20.27 18.67 -32.58
CA VAL A 118 21.47 17.80 -32.47
C VAL A 118 22.09 17.68 -31.06
N HIS A 119 21.83 18.62 -30.14
CA HIS A 119 22.37 18.55 -28.77
C HIS A 119 21.35 18.90 -27.69
N LYS A 120 21.53 18.34 -26.49
CA LYS A 120 20.76 18.69 -25.29
C LYS A 120 21.29 19.99 -24.67
N SER A 121 20.47 20.67 -23.87
CA SER A 121 20.85 21.89 -23.16
C SER A 121 22.11 21.74 -22.31
N THR A 122 22.36 20.56 -21.74
CA THR A 122 23.57 20.25 -20.94
C THR A 122 24.87 20.28 -21.74
N ASN A 123 24.78 20.14 -23.07
CA ASN A 123 25.92 20.06 -23.98
C ASN A 123 25.97 21.30 -24.89
N CYS A 124 25.23 22.36 -24.54
CA CYS A 124 25.20 23.60 -25.31
C CYS A 124 26.46 24.41 -25.01
N ARG A 125 27.40 24.43 -25.95
CA ARG A 125 28.43 25.47 -25.99
C ARG A 125 27.78 26.74 -26.52
N ALA A 126 27.37 27.62 -25.60
CA ALA A 126 27.05 28.99 -25.96
C ALA A 126 28.31 29.69 -26.51
N PRO A 127 28.16 30.68 -27.41
CA PRO A 127 29.19 31.73 -27.57
C PRO A 127 29.41 32.47 -26.26
#